data_AF-A0A2L2Y1Y0-F1
#
_entry.id   AF-A0A2L2Y1Y0-F1
#
_cell.length_a   1.000
_cell.length_b   1.000
_cell.length_c   1.000
_cell.angle_alpha   90.00
_cell.angle_beta   90.00
_cell.angle_gamma   90.00
#
_symmetry.space_group_name_H-M   'P 1'
#
loop_
_entity.id
_entity.type
_entity.pdbx_description
1 polymer ?
#
loop_
_entity_poly.entity_id
_entity_poly.type
_entity_poly.pdbx_seq_one_letter_code
_entity_poly.pdbx_strand_id
1 'polypeptide(L)'
;CWFRPLYKAFRSDSSFNFMVFFFVFFFQFVVAVFYAVGIPNMGSCGLLNGITTLNQTGEHTVSIYTVGIIAILIGFGWAIHAMISFYMLVKIHRMYRGTTASFAKAQEELASGVMRNQHVQNAAAAAVTQTVRQGFNSGASGLRY
;
A
#
# COMPACT_ATOMS: atom_id res chain seq x y z
N CYS A 1 5.73 1.02 6.40
CA CYS A 1 4.64 1.41 7.34
C CYS A 1 3.45 0.41 7.38
N TRP A 2 3.65 -0.87 7.05
CA TRP A 2 2.59 -1.89 6.98
C TRP A 2 2.17 -2.48 8.33
N PHE A 3 3.03 -2.38 9.35
CA PHE A 3 2.80 -2.99 10.66
C PHE A 3 1.61 -2.37 11.40
N ARG A 4 1.39 -1.06 11.26
CA ARG A 4 0.31 -0.35 11.96
C ARG A 4 -1.09 -0.77 11.49
N PRO A 5 -1.38 -0.83 10.17
CA PRO A 5 -2.61 -1.45 9.67
C PRO A 5 -2.77 -2.91 10.12
N LEU A 6 -1.71 -3.72 10.05
CA LEU A 6 -1.78 -5.14 10.42
C LEU A 6 -2.08 -5.35 11.91
N TYR A 7 -1.43 -4.58 12.78
CA TYR A 7 -1.71 -4.61 14.22
C TYR A 7 -3.17 -4.26 14.50
N LYS A 8 -3.69 -3.21 13.84
CA LYS A 8 -5.09 -2.80 13.98
C LYS A 8 -6.04 -3.87 13.46
N ALA A 9 -5.71 -4.49 12.32
CA ALA A 9 -6.48 -5.58 11.72
C ALA A 9 -6.63 -6.76 12.70
N PHE A 10 -5.52 -7.22 13.31
CA PHE A 10 -5.57 -8.31 14.28
C PHE A 10 -6.22 -7.92 15.62
N ARG A 11 -6.01 -6.69 16.12
CA ARG A 11 -6.58 -6.29 17.42
C ARG A 11 -8.09 -6.01 17.37
N SER A 12 -8.59 -5.51 16.25
CA SER A 12 -10.00 -5.10 16.11
C SER A 12 -10.80 -5.94 15.11
N ASP A 13 -10.23 -7.05 14.63
CA ASP A 13 -10.79 -7.92 13.58
C ASP A 13 -11.37 -7.13 12.38
N SER A 14 -10.68 -6.04 12.02
CA SER A 14 -11.15 -5.11 10.99
C SER A 14 -10.73 -5.57 9.60
N SER A 15 -11.72 -5.93 8.80
CA SER A 15 -11.56 -6.40 7.41
C SER A 15 -10.98 -5.31 6.51
N PHE A 16 -11.33 -4.05 6.76
CA PHE A 16 -10.78 -2.91 6.02
C PHE A 16 -9.27 -2.76 6.23
N ASN A 17 -8.79 -2.89 7.47
CA ASN A 17 -7.36 -2.79 7.76
C ASN A 17 -6.54 -3.95 7.17
N PHE A 18 -7.13 -5.16 7.07
CA PHE A 18 -6.52 -6.27 6.34
C PHE A 18 -6.34 -5.95 4.84
N MET A 19 -7.35 -5.38 4.18
CA MET A 19 -7.26 -5.01 2.76
C MET A 19 -6.19 -3.95 2.49
N VAL A 20 -6.14 -2.89 3.31
CA VAL A 20 -5.09 -1.86 3.20
C VAL A 20 -3.70 -2.44 3.46
N PHE A 21 -3.57 -3.35 4.42
CA PHE A 21 -2.31 -4.06 4.66
C PHE A 21 -1.85 -4.84 3.42
N PHE A 22 -2.70 -5.71 2.86
CA PHE A 22 -2.32 -6.51 1.69
C PHE A 22 -1.96 -5.64 0.49
N PHE A 23 -2.74 -4.59 0.23
CA PHE A 23 -2.48 -3.66 -0.86
C PHE A 23 -1.11 -2.98 -0.71
N VAL A 24 -0.86 -2.31 0.42
CA VAL A 24 0.38 -1.56 0.66
C VAL A 24 1.60 -2.48 0.80
N PHE A 25 1.42 -3.68 1.38
CA PHE A 25 2.50 -4.65 1.55
C PHE A 25 2.84 -5.36 0.23
N PHE A 26 1.87 -5.60 -0.65
CA PHE A 26 2.10 -6.15 -1.99
C PHE A 26 2.99 -5.24 -2.84
N PHE A 27 2.72 -3.93 -2.89
CA PHE A 27 3.59 -2.99 -3.61
C PHE A 27 5.00 -2.93 -3.01
N GLN A 28 5.13 -2.93 -1.69
CA GLN A 28 6.44 -3.00 -1.03
C GLN A 28 7.20 -4.29 -1.43
N PHE A 29 6.52 -5.42 -1.49
CA PHE A 29 7.11 -6.67 -1.96
C PHE A 29 7.57 -6.58 -3.43
N VAL A 30 6.73 -6.03 -4.31
CA VAL A 30 7.08 -5.81 -5.73
C VAL A 30 8.33 -4.93 -5.84
N VAL A 31 8.38 -3.82 -5.11
CA VAL A 31 9.55 -2.94 -5.06
C VAL A 31 10.79 -3.70 -4.57
N ALA A 32 10.67 -4.50 -3.52
CA ALA A 32 11.79 -5.32 -3.03
C ALA A 32 12.33 -6.30 -4.09
N VAL A 33 11.45 -6.91 -4.89
CA VAL A 33 11.84 -7.76 -6.02
C VAL A 33 12.55 -6.94 -7.11
N PHE A 34 12.05 -5.76 -7.45
CA PHE A 34 12.71 -4.86 -8.40
C PHE A 34 14.13 -4.49 -7.94
N TYR A 35 14.33 -4.16 -6.66
CA TYR A 35 15.64 -3.87 -6.11
C TYR A 35 16.55 -5.10 -6.02
N ALA A 36 16.00 -6.30 -5.77
CA ALA A 36 16.77 -7.54 -5.79
C ALA A 36 17.31 -7.86 -7.19
N VAL A 37 16.46 -7.71 -8.22
CA VAL A 37 16.84 -7.91 -9.63
C VAL A 37 17.87 -6.87 -10.05
N GLY A 38 17.63 -5.58 -9.76
CA GLY A 38 18.56 -4.50 -10.03
C GLY A 38 18.68 -4.19 -11.52
N ILE A 39 17.61 -3.68 -12.13
CA ILE A 39 17.58 -3.34 -13.56
C ILE A 39 18.57 -2.19 -13.84
N PRO A 40 19.39 -2.26 -14.91
CA PRO A 40 20.30 -1.19 -15.30
C PRO A 40 19.56 0.13 -15.57
N ASN A 41 20.20 1.26 -15.28
CA ASN A 41 19.68 2.62 -15.52
C ASN A 41 18.46 3.06 -14.68
N MET A 42 17.99 2.23 -13.75
CA MET A 42 16.86 2.56 -12.86
C MET A 42 17.29 3.00 -11.46
N GLY A 43 18.59 3.22 -11.23
CA GLY A 43 19.14 3.63 -9.93
C GLY A 43 19.12 2.55 -8.84
N SER A 44 18.82 1.29 -9.19
CA SER A 44 18.81 0.16 -8.25
C SER A 44 20.17 -0.53 -8.14
N CYS A 45 20.60 -0.87 -6.93
CA CYS A 45 21.81 -1.67 -6.67
C CYS A 45 21.42 -3.11 -6.37
N GLY A 46 21.19 -3.92 -7.41
CA GLY A 46 20.78 -5.32 -7.27
C GLY A 46 21.72 -6.29 -7.96
N LEU A 47 21.29 -7.55 -8.05
CA LEU A 47 22.13 -8.66 -8.53
C LEU A 47 22.62 -8.46 -9.97
N LEU A 48 21.76 -8.03 -10.90
CA LEU A 48 22.16 -7.80 -12.29
C LEU A 48 23.22 -6.70 -12.40
N ASN A 49 22.98 -5.53 -11.81
CA ASN A 49 23.95 -4.43 -11.86
C ASN A 49 25.29 -4.80 -11.20
N GLY A 50 25.28 -5.58 -10.12
CA GLY A 50 26.50 -6.12 -9.51
C GLY A 50 27.26 -7.04 -10.46
N ILE A 51 26.59 -8.01 -11.09
CA ILE A 51 27.19 -8.94 -12.05
C ILE A 51 27.70 -8.21 -13.30
N THR A 52 26.92 -7.28 -13.85
CA THR A 52 27.31 -6.48 -15.02
C THR A 52 28.57 -5.66 -14.72
N THR A 53 28.68 -5.05 -13.53
CA THR A 53 29.86 -4.30 -13.11
C THR A 53 31.11 -5.19 -13.03
N LEU A 54 30.96 -6.43 -12.54
CA LEU A 54 32.07 -7.37 -12.45
C LEU A 54 32.51 -7.96 -13.81
N ASN A 55 31.59 -8.03 -14.78
CA ASN A 55 31.82 -8.59 -16.12
C ASN A 55 32.17 -7.54 -17.19
N GLN A 56 32.34 -6.26 -16.82
CA GLN A 56 32.71 -5.21 -17.77
C GLN A 56 34.08 -5.50 -18.41
N THR A 57 34.16 -5.44 -19.73
CA THR A 57 35.42 -5.66 -20.48
C THR A 57 36.23 -4.36 -20.48
N GLY A 58 37.25 -4.25 -19.62
CA GLY A 58 38.10 -3.06 -19.48
C GLY A 58 39.15 -3.18 -18.37
N GLU A 59 39.89 -2.11 -18.07
CA GLU A 59 40.79 -2.09 -16.91
C GLU A 59 39.99 -2.20 -15.61
N HIS A 60 40.08 -3.36 -14.97
CA HIS A 60 39.48 -3.55 -13.66
C HIS A 60 40.35 -2.90 -12.59
N THR A 61 39.93 -1.71 -12.16
CA THR A 61 40.47 -1.09 -10.95
C THR A 61 39.88 -1.78 -9.71
N VAL A 62 40.63 -1.82 -8.61
CA VAL A 62 40.17 -2.37 -7.31
C VAL A 62 38.78 -1.83 -6.91
N SER A 63 38.49 -0.56 -7.23
CA SER A 63 37.20 0.10 -6.98
C SER A 63 36.01 -0.60 -7.66
N ILE A 64 36.18 -1.12 -8.88
CA ILE A 64 35.11 -1.77 -9.66
C ILE A 64 34.73 -3.10 -9.00
N TYR A 65 35.73 -3.89 -8.58
CA TYR A 65 35.49 -5.12 -7.84
C TYR A 65 34.78 -4.86 -6.51
N THR A 66 35.21 -3.83 -5.76
CA THR A 66 34.57 -3.47 -4.49
C THR A 66 33.09 -3.09 -4.69
N VAL A 67 32.78 -2.25 -5.67
CA VAL A 67 31.40 -1.84 -5.96
C VAL A 67 30.54 -3.01 -6.41
N GLY A 68 31.04 -3.87 -7.30
CA GLY A 68 30.31 -5.04 -7.77
C GLY A 68 30.00 -6.05 -6.65
N ILE A 69 30.96 -6.33 -5.78
CA ILE A 69 30.77 -7.24 -4.63
C ILE A 69 29.74 -6.66 -3.65
N ILE A 70 29.83 -5.37 -3.32
CA ILE A 70 28.87 -4.71 -2.44
C ILE A 70 27.45 -4.74 -3.05
N ALA A 71 27.33 -4.46 -4.35
CA ALA A 71 26.05 -4.50 -5.04
C ALA A 71 25.42 -5.91 -5.02
N ILE A 72 26.23 -6.96 -5.17
CA ILE A 72 25.76 -8.34 -5.07
C ILE A 72 25.28 -8.66 -3.65
N LEU A 73 26.03 -8.27 -2.61
CA LEU A 73 25.62 -8.47 -1.21
C LEU A 73 24.30 -7.76 -0.89
N ILE A 74 24.14 -6.53 -1.37
CA ILE A 74 22.88 -5.76 -1.24
C ILE A 74 21.75 -6.46 -2.00
N GLY A 75 22.00 -6.94 -3.22
CA GLY A 75 21.05 -7.72 -4.02
C GLY A 75 20.56 -8.98 -3.30
N PHE A 76 21.46 -9.72 -2.67
CA PHE A 76 21.10 -10.87 -1.81
C PHE A 76 20.27 -10.44 -0.60
N GLY A 77 20.61 -9.33 0.05
CA GLY A 77 19.81 -8.76 1.15
C GLY A 77 18.37 -8.46 0.72
N TRP A 78 18.19 -7.83 -0.44
CA TRP A 78 16.87 -7.59 -1.04
C TRP A 78 16.14 -8.88 -1.41
N ALA A 79 16.85 -9.89 -1.94
CA ALA A 79 16.26 -11.19 -2.25
C ALA A 79 15.75 -11.92 -0.99
N ILE A 80 16.53 -11.91 0.11
CA ILE A 80 16.11 -12.45 1.40
C ILE A 80 14.89 -11.68 1.93
N HIS A 81 14.91 -10.36 1.84
CA HIS A 81 13.77 -9.52 2.25
C HIS A 81 12.51 -9.83 1.43
N ALA A 82 12.65 -10.04 0.12
CA ALA A 82 11.55 -10.44 -0.76
C ALA A 82 11.00 -11.83 -0.37
N MET A 83 11.86 -12.81 -0.07
CA MET A 83 11.44 -14.14 0.39
C MET A 83 10.65 -14.07 1.71
N ILE A 84 11.14 -13.31 2.68
CA ILE A 84 10.44 -13.12 3.97
C ILE A 84 9.09 -12.44 3.75
N SER A 85 9.05 -11.40 2.91
CA SER A 85 7.83 -10.67 2.59
C SER A 85 6.81 -11.57 1.89
N PHE A 86 7.23 -12.41 0.96
CA PHE A 86 6.38 -13.41 0.31
C PHE A 86 5.82 -14.42 1.32
N TYR A 87 6.67 -14.97 2.20
CA TYR A 87 6.23 -15.87 3.27
C TYR A 87 5.19 -15.21 4.18
N MET A 88 5.41 -13.95 4.58
CA MET A 88 4.45 -13.19 5.39
C MET A 88 3.13 -12.96 4.65
N LEU A 89 3.16 -12.61 3.36
CA LEU A 89 1.95 -12.46 2.53
C LEU A 89 1.13 -13.75 2.53
N VAL A 90 1.76 -14.90 2.26
CA VAL A 90 1.07 -16.19 2.22
C VAL A 90 0.52 -16.57 3.59
N LYS A 91 1.30 -16.38 4.66
CA LYS A 91 0.88 -16.72 6.03
C LYS A 91 -0.30 -15.87 6.49
N ILE A 92 -0.23 -14.55 6.28
CA ILE A 92 -1.29 -13.63 6.69
C ILE A 92 -2.53 -13.82 5.81
N HIS A 93 -2.36 -14.09 4.50
CA HIS A 93 -3.48 -14.41 3.61
C HIS A 93 -4.18 -15.71 4.02
N ARG A 94 -3.43 -16.75 4.41
CA ARG A 94 -4.02 -17.99 4.95
C ARG A 94 -4.80 -17.73 6.23
N MET A 95 -4.27 -16.90 7.13
CA MET A 95 -4.96 -16.51 8.36
C MET A 95 -6.24 -15.72 8.06
N TYR A 96 -6.18 -14.75 7.14
CA TYR A 96 -7.32 -13.98 6.66
C TYR A 96 -8.40 -14.86 6.01
N ARG A 97 -8.02 -15.88 5.23
CA ARG A 97 -8.97 -16.87 4.66
C ARG A 97 -9.66 -17.74 5.71
N GLY A 98 -9.09 -17.83 6.92
CA GLY A 98 -9.68 -18.54 8.05
C GLY A 98 -10.53 -17.66 8.97
N THR A 99 -10.53 -16.34 8.78
CA THR A 99 -11.39 -15.41 9.52
C THR A 99 -12.66 -15.09 8.73
N THR A 100 -13.68 -14.55 9.39
CA THR A 100 -14.89 -14.00 8.74
C THR A 100 -14.65 -12.66 8.03
N ALA A 101 -13.39 -12.26 7.84
CA ALA A 101 -13.03 -11.04 7.15
C ALA A 101 -13.26 -11.20 5.64
N SER A 102 -14.01 -10.26 5.06
CA SER A 102 -14.37 -10.29 3.64
C SER A 102 -14.34 -8.89 3.05
N PHE A 103 -14.28 -8.78 1.71
CA PHE A 103 -14.37 -7.49 1.05
C PHE A 103 -15.73 -6.81 1.28
N ALA A 104 -16.82 -7.59 1.32
CA ALA A 104 -18.15 -7.07 1.64
C ALA A 104 -18.21 -6.49 3.07
N LYS A 105 -17.64 -7.20 4.06
CA LYS A 105 -17.49 -6.71 5.44
C LYS A 105 -16.58 -5.48 5.49
N ALA A 106 -15.53 -5.43 4.67
CA ALA A 106 -14.67 -4.24 4.56
C ALA A 106 -15.42 -3.03 3.98
N GLN A 107 -16.33 -3.22 3.02
CA GLN A 107 -17.19 -2.16 2.51
C GLN A 107 -18.18 -1.67 3.57
N GLU A 108 -18.75 -2.57 4.37
CA GLU A 108 -19.64 -2.22 5.48
C GLU A 108 -18.90 -1.48 6.60
N GLU A 109 -17.70 -1.94 6.99
CA GLU A 109 -16.81 -1.27 7.94
C GLU A 109 -16.38 0.12 7.44
N LEU A 110 -16.11 0.27 6.14
CA LEU A 110 -15.76 1.56 5.54
C LEU A 110 -16.98 2.49 5.46
N ALA A 111 -18.12 2.00 5.01
CA ALA A 111 -19.36 2.78 4.88
C ALA A 111 -19.82 3.26 6.25
N SER A 112 -19.85 2.37 7.25
CA SER A 112 -20.14 2.77 8.64
C SER A 112 -19.10 3.73 9.19
N GLY A 113 -17.81 3.56 8.88
CA GLY A 113 -16.75 4.48 9.27
C GLY A 113 -16.90 5.89 8.67
N VAL A 114 -17.23 5.99 7.38
CA VAL A 114 -17.49 7.25 6.68
C VAL A 114 -18.75 7.91 7.21
N MET A 115 -19.83 7.14 7.44
CA MET A 115 -21.10 7.66 7.97
C MET A 115 -20.99 8.12 9.43
N ARG A 116 -20.12 7.51 10.23
CA ARG A 116 -19.86 7.93 11.62
C ARG A 116 -18.86 9.07 11.73
N ASN A 117 -18.26 9.53 10.63
CA ASN A 117 -17.30 10.60 10.64
C ASN A 117 -18.00 11.95 10.82
N GLN A 118 -17.73 12.62 11.93
CA GLN A 118 -18.35 13.90 12.28
C GLN A 118 -18.09 14.99 11.24
N HIS A 119 -16.97 14.94 10.51
CA HIS A 119 -16.71 15.86 9.40
C HIS A 119 -17.62 15.60 8.20
N VAL A 120 -17.85 14.32 7.86
CA VAL A 120 -18.77 13.93 6.79
C VAL A 120 -20.21 14.26 7.18
N GLN A 121 -20.59 14.02 8.44
CA GLN A 121 -21.89 14.40 8.97
C GLN A 121 -22.10 15.92 8.93
N ASN A 122 -21.10 16.71 9.34
CA ASN A 122 -21.17 18.16 9.30
C ASN A 122 -21.23 18.70 7.86
N ALA A 123 -20.46 18.12 6.93
CA ALA A 123 -20.48 18.48 5.52
C ALA A 123 -21.82 18.13 4.85
N ALA A 124 -22.35 16.93 5.12
CA ALA A 124 -23.66 16.51 4.66
C ALA A 124 -24.77 17.40 5.24
N ALA A 125 -24.72 17.71 6.55
CA ALA A 125 -25.67 18.62 7.19
C ALA A 125 -25.60 20.04 6.60
N ALA A 126 -24.41 20.54 6.29
CA ALA A 126 -24.23 21.82 5.61
C ALA A 126 -24.83 21.81 4.20
N ALA A 127 -24.60 20.76 3.42
CA ALA A 127 -25.14 20.61 2.06
C ALA A 127 -26.68 20.47 2.06
N VAL A 128 -27.25 19.69 2.98
CA VAL A 128 -28.71 19.59 3.19
C VAL A 128 -29.28 20.95 3.59
N THR A 129 -28.63 21.68 4.50
CA THR A 129 -29.07 23.02 4.89
C THR A 129 -29.05 23.99 3.71
N GLN A 130 -28.05 23.89 2.82
CA GLN A 130 -27.98 24.72 1.61
C GLN A 130 -29.05 24.37 0.58
N THR A 131 -29.29 23.08 0.32
CA THR A 131 -30.35 22.63 -0.61
C THR A 131 -31.74 22.93 -0.08
N VAL A 132 -31.98 22.77 1.22
CA VAL A 132 -33.24 23.19 1.87
C VAL A 132 -33.45 24.70 1.73
N ARG A 133 -32.42 25.53 1.97
CA ARG A 133 -32.49 26.98 1.77
C ARG A 133 -32.79 27.35 0.30
N GLN A 134 -32.20 26.65 -0.67
CA GLN A 134 -32.51 26.84 -2.08
C GLN A 134 -33.95 26.42 -2.40
N GLY A 135 -34.40 25.28 -1.88
CA GLY A 135 -35.77 24.77 -2.03
C GLY A 135 -36.84 25.72 -1.48
N PHE A 136 -36.60 26.31 -0.30
CA PHE A 136 -37.48 27.32 0.28
C PHE A 136 -37.51 28.62 -0.53
N ASN A 137 -36.38 29.07 -1.08
CA ASN A 137 -36.36 30.24 -1.95
C ASN A 137 -37.10 29.99 -3.28
N SER A 138 -37.04 28.77 -3.83
CA SER A 138 -37.83 28.40 -5.01
C SER A 138 -39.33 28.21 -4.69
N GLY A 139 -39.68 27.61 -3.54
CA GLY A 139 -41.08 27.37 -3.15
C GLY A 139 -41.85 28.66 -2.77
N ALA A 140 -41.17 29.63 -2.17
CA ALA A 140 -41.77 30.93 -1.84
C ALA A 140 -42.14 31.75 -3.09
N SER A 141 -41.51 31.48 -4.25
CA SER A 141 -41.84 32.12 -5.52
C SER A 141 -43.06 31.50 -6.24
N GLY A 142 -43.50 30.30 -5.85
CA GLY A 142 -44.66 29.59 -6.44
C GLY A 142 -46.01 29.85 -5.76
N LEU A 143 -46.03 30.48 -4.59
CA LEU A 143 -47.24 30.84 -3.81
C LEU A 143 -47.74 32.27 -4.07
N ARG A 144 -47.21 32.94 -5.10
CA ARG A 144 -47.62 34.28 -5.56
C ARG A 144 -48.43 34.18 -6.87
N TYR A 145 -49.53 33.44 -6.86
CA TYR A 145 -50.60 33.54 -7.86
C TYR A 145 -51.94 33.34 -7.17
#